data_AF-A0A803VIR4-F1
#
_entry.id   AF-A0A803VIR4-F1
#
_cell.length_a   1.000
_cell.length_b   1.000
_cell.length_c   1.000
_cell.angle_alpha   90.00
_cell.angle_beta   90.00
_cell.angle_gamma   90.00
#
_symmetry.space_group_name_H-M   'P 1'
#
loop_
_entity.id
_entity.type
_entity.pdbx_description
1 polymer ?
#
loop_
_entity_poly.entity_id
_entity_poly.type
_entity_poly.pdbx_seq_one_letter_code
_entity_poly.pdbx_strand_id
1 'polypeptide(L)'
;EAKPLFSIPSCLGPAAITTCSPSPRHKAISVMASVSLFYFNSTSNRTVFERCECGLYGFNSPCLSAQGVVGVPVSADPYACDKNTDFTVMKAPWIALIERGNCSFAEKIQVATRRGATAAVIYNSQGKGNNTLLMVHQGE
;
A
#
# COMPACT_ATOMS: atom_id res chain seq x y z
N GLU A 1 -11.96 -8.49 9.34
CA GLU A 1 -10.87 -7.76 10.05
C GLU A 1 -10.33 -6.70 9.12
N ALA A 2 -10.52 -5.43 9.46
CA ALA A 2 -10.20 -4.32 8.57
C ALA A 2 -8.67 -4.08 8.52
N LYS A 3 -8.11 -3.98 7.32
CA LYS A 3 -6.66 -3.77 7.10
C LYS A 3 -6.36 -2.35 6.65
N PRO A 4 -5.24 -1.74 7.11
CA PRO A 4 -4.83 -0.43 6.64
C PRO A 4 -4.51 -0.46 5.13
N LEU A 5 -5.06 0.53 4.42
CA LEU A 5 -5.01 0.67 2.96
C LEU A 5 -4.46 2.04 2.56
N PHE A 6 -3.51 2.07 1.62
CA PHE A 6 -2.81 3.29 1.21
C PHE A 6 -2.71 3.47 -0.29
N SER A 7 -2.87 4.70 -0.79
CA SER A 7 -2.57 5.03 -2.18
C SER A 7 -1.36 5.93 -2.22
N ILE A 8 -0.21 5.46 -2.67
CA ILE A 8 1.03 6.27 -2.74
C ILE A 8 1.32 6.71 -4.19
N PRO A 9 1.83 7.93 -4.40
CA PRO A 9 2.54 8.25 -5.64
C PRO A 9 3.84 7.42 -5.67
N SER A 10 4.31 7.08 -6.86
CA SER A 10 5.40 6.14 -7.11
C SER A 10 6.68 6.45 -6.31
N CYS A 11 6.82 5.81 -5.14
CA CYS A 11 8.02 5.68 -4.32
C CYS A 11 8.18 4.19 -4.03
N LEU A 12 8.97 3.45 -4.81
CA LEU A 12 9.07 1.98 -4.66
C LEU A 12 10.50 1.50 -4.40
N GLY A 13 10.66 0.81 -3.27
CA GLY A 13 11.78 -0.04 -2.88
C GLY A 13 11.33 -1.04 -1.78
N PRO A 14 12.13 -2.08 -1.42
CA PRO A 14 11.65 -3.30 -0.74
C PRO A 14 11.25 -3.32 0.76
N ALA A 15 11.05 -2.23 1.50
CA ALA A 15 10.40 -2.32 2.81
C ALA A 15 9.64 -1.04 3.15
N ALA A 16 8.39 -1.13 3.61
CA ALA A 16 7.57 0.03 3.94
C ALA A 16 7.05 -0.06 5.39
N ILE A 17 7.15 1.05 6.13
CA ILE A 17 6.48 1.31 7.40
C ILE A 17 5.50 2.43 7.12
N THR A 18 4.21 2.20 7.30
CA THR A 18 3.20 3.24 7.17
C THR A 18 2.65 3.62 8.54
N THR A 19 2.66 4.92 8.84
CA THR A 19 2.23 5.48 10.12
C THR A 19 1.11 6.53 9.91
N CYS A 20 0.17 6.61 10.86
CA CYS A 20 -0.91 7.62 10.92
C CYS A 20 -0.50 8.66 11.97
N SER A 21 -0.55 9.96 11.63
CA SER A 21 -0.53 11.05 12.61
C SER A 21 -1.80 11.88 12.43
N PRO A 22 -2.76 11.86 13.37
CA PRO A 22 -3.97 12.65 13.24
C PRO A 22 -3.68 14.14 13.45
N SER A 23 -3.98 14.98 12.47
CA SER A 23 -3.91 16.44 12.61
C SER A 23 -5.16 16.97 13.33
N PRO A 24 -5.04 17.77 14.41
CA PRO A 24 -6.15 18.14 15.28
C PRO A 24 -7.03 19.29 14.75
N ARG A 25 -6.90 19.71 13.49
CA ARG A 25 -7.67 20.84 12.95
C ARG A 25 -8.34 20.49 11.61
N HIS A 26 -9.66 20.47 11.67
CA HIS A 26 -10.67 20.30 10.62
C HIS A 26 -11.07 18.84 10.32
N LYS A 27 -12.38 18.63 10.12
CA LYS A 27 -12.96 17.38 9.57
C LYS A 27 -12.39 17.19 8.15
N ALA A 28 -11.26 16.53 8.03
CA ALA A 28 -10.71 16.12 6.75
C ALA A 28 -11.34 14.78 6.33
N ILE A 29 -11.96 14.75 5.16
CA ILE A 29 -12.61 13.58 4.54
C ILE A 29 -11.58 12.52 4.09
N SER A 30 -10.28 12.81 4.20
CA SER A 30 -9.17 11.93 3.88
C SER A 30 -8.02 12.13 4.86
N VAL A 31 -7.39 11.02 5.31
CA VAL A 31 -6.21 11.06 6.19
C VAL A 31 -4.97 10.79 5.35
N MET A 32 -3.98 11.67 5.47
CA MET A 32 -2.65 11.48 4.87
C MET A 32 -1.90 10.33 5.56
N ALA A 33 -1.18 9.55 4.77
CA ALA A 33 -0.29 8.51 5.28
C ALA A 33 1.16 9.00 5.31
N SER A 34 1.88 8.68 6.38
CA SER A 34 3.33 8.83 6.41
C SER A 34 3.96 7.47 6.11
N VAL A 35 4.63 7.37 4.96
CA VAL A 35 5.26 6.13 4.49
C VAL A 35 6.76 6.29 4.62
N SER A 36 7.38 5.34 5.33
CA SER A 36 8.82 5.26 5.51
C SER A 36 9.34 3.99 4.84
N LEU A 37 10.35 4.12 4.00
CA LEU A 37 10.87 3.05 3.18
C LEU A 37 12.29 2.67 3.60
N PHE A 38 12.60 1.38 3.66
CA PHE A 38 13.96 0.87 3.89
C PHE A 38 14.31 -0.11 2.78
N TYR A 39 15.41 0.12 2.06
CA TYR A 39 15.82 -0.81 1.02
C TYR A 39 17.32 -0.85 0.81
N PHE A 40 17.80 -2.01 0.36
CA PHE A 40 19.18 -2.16 -0.05
C PHE A 40 19.35 -1.66 -1.49
N ASN A 41 20.15 -0.61 -1.66
CA ASN A 41 20.51 -0.10 -2.97
C ASN A 41 21.79 -0.80 -3.44
N SER A 42 21.68 -1.64 -4.47
CA SER A 42 22.79 -2.41 -5.02
C SER A 42 23.86 -1.53 -5.69
N THR A 43 23.47 -0.38 -6.23
CA THR A 43 24.39 0.55 -6.91
C THR A 43 25.30 1.25 -5.90
N SER A 44 24.76 1.68 -4.76
CA SER A 44 25.54 2.32 -3.70
C SER A 44 26.06 1.36 -2.63
N ASN A 45 25.64 0.08 -2.69
CA ASN A 45 25.93 -0.97 -1.71
C ASN A 45 25.61 -0.53 -0.27
N ARG A 46 24.49 0.17 -0.09
CA ARG A 46 24.05 0.73 1.19
C ARG A 46 22.55 0.54 1.36
N THR A 47 22.15 0.43 2.62
CA THR A 47 20.74 0.51 2.98
C THR A 47 20.32 1.98 2.99
N VAL A 48 19.29 2.29 2.21
CA VAL A 48 18.70 3.62 2.08
C VAL A 48 17.44 3.67 2.93
N PHE A 49 17.23 4.80 3.60
CA PHE A 49 16.01 5.13 4.30
C PHE A 49 15.36 6.35 3.65
N GLU A 50 14.10 6.23 3.27
CA GLU A 50 13.30 7.33 2.75
C GLU A 50 12.04 7.51 3.59
N ARG A 51 11.52 8.73 3.67
CA ARG A 51 10.23 9.00 4.29
C ARG A 51 9.51 10.05 3.48
N CYS A 52 8.22 9.82 3.27
CA CYS A 52 7.31 10.79 2.69
C CYS A 52 6.05 10.89 3.56
N GLU A 53 5.45 12.08 3.60
CA GLU A 53 4.01 12.18 3.87
C GLU A 53 3.31 12.08 2.52
N CYS A 54 3.27 10.85 2.00
CA CYS A 54 2.70 10.58 0.70
C CYS A 54 1.64 9.49 0.79
N GLY A 55 0.54 9.79 0.12
CA GLY A 55 -0.59 8.90 0.01
C GLY A 55 -1.71 9.13 1.01
N LEU A 56 -2.82 8.46 0.75
CA LEU A 56 -4.07 8.62 1.47
C LEU A 56 -4.55 7.27 2.01
N TYR A 57 -5.02 7.28 3.25
CA TYR A 57 -5.82 6.18 3.78
C TYR A 57 -7.12 6.04 2.97
N GLY A 58 -7.57 4.81 2.77
CA GLY A 58 -8.91 4.56 2.24
C GLY A 58 -9.99 5.13 3.17
N PHE A 59 -11.11 5.60 2.61
CA PHE A 59 -12.19 6.22 3.38
C PHE A 59 -12.74 5.31 4.50
N ASN A 60 -12.84 4.01 4.23
CA ASN A 60 -13.27 2.98 5.20
C ASN A 60 -12.10 2.17 5.77
N SER A 61 -10.87 2.62 5.54
CA SER A 61 -9.68 1.97 6.10
C SER A 61 -9.49 2.41 7.55
N PRO A 62 -9.12 1.51 8.47
CA PRO A 62 -8.70 1.91 9.80
C PRO A 62 -7.42 2.75 9.71
N CYS A 63 -7.33 3.84 10.50
CA CYS A 63 -6.10 4.63 10.62
C CYS A 63 -5.14 3.99 11.63
N LEU A 64 -4.59 2.84 11.24
CA LEU A 64 -3.61 2.08 12.03
C LEU A 64 -2.27 2.06 11.33
N SER A 65 -1.19 2.03 12.10
CA SER A 65 0.14 1.81 11.56
C SER A 65 0.28 0.35 11.10
N ALA A 66 1.06 0.16 10.04
CA ALA A 66 1.44 -1.17 9.56
C ALA A 66 2.90 -1.17 9.11
N GLN A 67 3.56 -2.30 9.33
CA GLN A 67 4.95 -2.53 8.94
C GLN A 67 5.08 -3.95 8.42
N GLY A 68 5.91 -4.13 7.40
CA GLY A 68 6.25 -5.45 6.90
C GLY A 68 7.14 -5.39 5.67
N VAL A 69 7.65 -6.56 5.27
CA VAL A 69 8.34 -6.71 3.98
C VAL A 69 7.35 -6.48 2.86
N VAL A 70 7.77 -5.78 1.81
CA VAL A 70 6.88 -5.50 0.67
C VAL A 70 6.83 -6.71 -0.27
N GLY A 71 5.61 -7.21 -0.50
CA GLY A 71 5.33 -8.28 -1.47
C GLY A 71 4.56 -7.74 -2.67
N VAL A 72 4.94 -8.16 -3.88
CA VAL A 72 4.26 -7.81 -5.14
C VAL A 72 3.63 -9.05 -5.76
N PRO A 73 2.56 -8.93 -6.58
CA PRO A 73 2.01 -10.04 -7.35
C PRO A 73 3.09 -10.77 -8.17
N VAL A 74 3.06 -12.10 -8.17
CA VAL A 74 3.97 -12.94 -8.98
C VAL A 74 3.53 -13.01 -10.45
N SER A 75 2.26 -12.73 -10.72
CA SER A 75 1.69 -12.72 -12.08
C SER A 75 2.22 -11.56 -12.92
N ALA A 76 2.21 -11.75 -14.26
CA ALA A 76 2.54 -10.70 -15.22
C ALA A 76 1.64 -9.46 -15.07
N ASP A 77 0.40 -9.64 -14.60
CA ASP A 77 -0.50 -8.56 -14.24
C ASP A 77 -0.27 -8.12 -12.77
N PRO A 78 0.23 -6.90 -12.52
CA PRO A 78 0.50 -6.41 -11.16
C PRO A 78 -0.77 -5.95 -10.43
N TYR A 79 -1.96 -6.22 -10.99
CA TYR A 79 -3.22 -5.67 -10.52
C TYR A 79 -3.90 -6.50 -9.42
N ALA A 80 -3.45 -7.73 -9.15
CA ALA A 80 -4.06 -8.62 -8.15
C ALA A 80 -5.59 -8.75 -8.28
N CYS A 81 -6.08 -8.84 -9.52
CA CYS A 81 -7.51 -8.99 -9.81
C CYS A 81 -7.97 -10.45 -9.75
N ASP A 82 -7.05 -11.41 -9.83
CA ASP A 82 -7.36 -12.82 -9.64
C ASP A 82 -7.43 -13.15 -8.14
N LYS A 83 -8.48 -13.84 -7.74
CA LYS A 83 -8.70 -14.36 -6.38
C LYS A 83 -7.57 -15.30 -5.90
N ASN A 84 -6.83 -15.87 -6.85
CA ASN A 84 -5.72 -16.78 -6.65
C ASN A 84 -4.35 -16.12 -6.84
N THR A 85 -4.27 -14.79 -7.03
CA THR A 85 -2.99 -14.10 -7.14
C THR A 85 -2.12 -14.39 -5.92
N ASP A 86 -0.90 -14.84 -6.21
CA ASP A 86 0.15 -15.07 -5.23
C ASP A 86 1.14 -13.90 -5.22
N PHE A 87 1.82 -13.73 -4.08
CA PHE A 87 2.76 -12.64 -3.86
C PHE A 87 4.17 -13.18 -3.62
N THR A 88 5.17 -12.37 -3.95
CA THR A 88 6.59 -12.69 -3.73
C THR A 88 6.92 -12.92 -2.26
N VAL A 89 6.11 -12.38 -1.35
CA VAL A 89 6.23 -12.56 0.10
C VAL A 89 4.88 -12.95 0.65
N MET A 90 4.84 -14.04 1.43
CA MET A 90 3.62 -14.51 2.11
C MET A 90 3.82 -14.75 3.61
N LYS A 91 5.03 -14.48 4.15
CA LYS A 91 5.32 -14.65 5.58
C LYS A 91 5.09 -13.34 6.31
N ALA A 92 4.12 -13.32 7.21
CA ALA A 92 3.79 -12.15 8.03
C ALA A 92 4.93 -11.77 9.01
N PRO A 93 5.10 -10.47 9.33
CA PRO A 93 4.32 -9.33 8.81
C PRO A 93 4.84 -8.86 7.43
N TRP A 94 3.92 -8.69 6.48
CA TRP A 94 4.23 -8.23 5.12
C TRP A 94 3.15 -7.28 4.60
N ILE A 95 3.48 -6.46 3.61
CA ILE A 95 2.59 -5.47 3.01
C ILE A 95 2.43 -5.78 1.53
N ALA A 96 1.18 -5.90 1.07
CA ALA A 96 0.88 -6.12 -0.33
C ALA A 96 0.99 -4.80 -1.10
N LEU A 97 1.83 -4.78 -2.13
CA LEU A 97 1.99 -3.66 -3.03
C LEU A 97 1.37 -4.02 -4.38
N ILE A 98 0.30 -3.32 -4.75
CA ILE A 98 -0.56 -3.67 -5.87
C ILE A 98 -0.69 -2.48 -6.80
N GLU A 99 -0.57 -2.70 -8.11
CA GLU A 99 -0.79 -1.64 -9.07
C GLU A 99 -2.28 -1.39 -9.28
N ARG A 100 -2.65 -0.12 -9.44
CA ARG A 100 -3.98 0.24 -9.87
C ARG A 100 -4.24 -0.31 -11.28
N GLY A 101 -5.31 -1.07 -11.40
CA GLY A 101 -5.69 -1.76 -12.63
C GLY A 101 -7.17 -1.62 -12.96
N ASN A 102 -7.70 -2.64 -13.60
CA ASN A 102 -9.07 -2.74 -14.10
C ASN A 102 -10.08 -3.30 -13.08
N CYS A 103 -9.63 -3.91 -11.98
CA CYS A 103 -10.49 -4.30 -10.86
C CYS A 103 -10.57 -3.22 -9.76
N SER A 104 -11.59 -3.33 -8.92
CA SER A 104 -11.87 -2.42 -7.82
C SER A 104 -10.80 -2.45 -6.71
N PHE A 105 -10.74 -1.40 -5.90
CA PHE A 105 -9.89 -1.39 -4.71
C PHE A 105 -10.27 -2.51 -3.72
N ALA A 106 -11.57 -2.78 -3.55
CA ALA A 106 -12.07 -3.83 -2.67
C ALA A 106 -11.56 -5.22 -3.05
N GLU A 107 -11.59 -5.57 -4.34
CA GLU A 107 -11.09 -6.86 -4.83
C GLU A 107 -9.60 -7.04 -4.52
N LYS A 108 -8.79 -6.01 -4.76
CA LYS A 108 -7.35 -6.00 -4.46
C LYS A 108 -7.09 -6.22 -2.95
N ILE A 109 -7.86 -5.54 -2.10
CA ILE A 109 -7.75 -5.65 -0.64
C ILE A 109 -8.13 -7.05 -0.17
N GLN A 110 -9.19 -7.64 -0.74
CA GLN A 110 -9.61 -9.00 -0.39
C GLN A 110 -8.54 -10.03 -0.73
N VAL A 111 -7.89 -9.89 -1.88
CA VAL A 111 -6.79 -10.78 -2.29
C VAL A 111 -5.60 -10.65 -1.32
N ALA A 112 -5.15 -9.43 -1.02
CA ALA A 112 -4.09 -9.19 -0.03
C ALA A 112 -4.45 -9.73 1.35
N THR A 113 -5.71 -9.55 1.77
CA THR A 113 -6.23 -10.02 3.05
C THR A 113 -6.19 -11.54 3.15
N ARG A 114 -6.65 -12.23 2.10
CA ARG A 114 -6.65 -13.70 2.01
C ARG A 114 -5.25 -14.30 2.05
N ARG A 115 -4.25 -13.57 1.53
CA ARG A 115 -2.83 -13.97 1.57
C ARG A 115 -2.13 -13.59 2.88
N GLY A 116 -2.85 -12.99 3.84
CA GLY A 116 -2.32 -12.68 5.16
C GLY A 116 -1.47 -11.40 5.23
N ALA A 117 -1.59 -10.49 4.25
CA ALA A 117 -0.89 -9.20 4.29
C ALA A 117 -1.36 -8.37 5.49
N THR A 118 -0.48 -7.66 6.18
CA THR A 118 -0.87 -6.75 7.28
C THR A 118 -1.50 -5.46 6.77
N ALA A 119 -1.11 -5.02 5.56
CA ALA A 119 -1.64 -3.84 4.89
C ALA A 119 -1.63 -4.04 3.37
N ALA A 120 -2.42 -3.23 2.66
CA ALA A 120 -2.35 -3.13 1.22
C ALA A 120 -2.03 -1.70 0.78
N VAL A 121 -1.11 -1.57 -0.17
CA VAL A 121 -0.67 -0.31 -0.75
C VAL A 121 -0.97 -0.38 -2.25
N ILE A 122 -1.84 0.50 -2.74
CA ILE A 122 -2.30 0.56 -4.12
C ILE A 122 -1.69 1.78 -4.80
N TYR A 123 -0.69 1.60 -5.65
CA TYR A 123 -0.03 2.70 -6.34
C TYR A 123 -0.61 2.93 -7.75
N ASN A 124 -0.52 4.15 -8.26
CA ASN A 124 -0.93 4.45 -9.64
C ASN A 124 0.14 3.97 -10.65
N SER A 125 -0.28 3.50 -11.82
CA SER A 125 0.61 3.14 -12.92
C SER A 125 1.45 4.32 -13.41
N GLN A 126 2.67 4.05 -13.85
CA GLN A 126 3.57 5.07 -14.40
C GLN A 126 2.89 5.82 -15.56
N GLY A 127 2.90 7.17 -15.52
CA GLY A 127 2.26 8.02 -16.53
C GLY A 127 0.83 8.49 -16.22
N LYS A 128 0.19 8.03 -15.14
CA LYS A 128 -1.13 8.54 -14.70
C LYS A 128 -1.08 9.74 -13.72
N GLY A 129 0.09 10.38 -13.62
CA GLY A 129 0.32 11.56 -12.77
C GLY A 129 0.44 11.23 -11.27
N ASN A 130 0.88 12.22 -10.49
CA ASN A 130 1.08 12.12 -9.03
C ASN A 130 -0.23 12.24 -8.22
N ASN A 131 -1.39 12.17 -8.88
CA ASN A 131 -2.68 12.42 -8.23
C ASN A 131 -3.07 11.21 -7.37
N THR A 132 -2.89 11.34 -6.06
CA THR A 132 -3.41 10.40 -5.07
C THR A 132 -4.92 10.56 -4.97
N LEU A 133 -5.65 9.59 -5.51
CA LEU A 133 -7.11 9.55 -5.42
C LEU A 133 -7.52 8.85 -4.13
N LEU A 134 -8.53 9.41 -3.45
CA LEU A 134 -9.13 8.80 -2.26
C LEU A 134 -9.75 7.45 -2.66
N MET A 135 -9.34 6.39 -1.97
CA MET A 135 -9.89 5.06 -2.20
C MET A 135 -11.14 4.86 -1.36
N VAL A 136 -12.23 4.49 -2.02
CA VAL A 136 -13.47 4.05 -1.35
C VAL A 136 -13.62 2.56 -1.61
N HIS A 137 -13.74 1.79 -0.54
CA HIS A 137 -14.03 0.36 -0.59
C HIS A 137 -15.03 0.05 0.53
N GLN A 138 -15.89 -0.95 0.36
CA GLN A 138 -16.69 -1.43 1.50
C GLN A 138 -15.72 -2.10 2.49
N GLY A 139 -15.81 -1.73 3.77
CA GLY A 139 -15.05 -2.37 4.83
C GLY A 139 -15.83 -3.59 5.31
N GLU A 140 -15.26 -4.79 5.17
CA GLU A 140 -15.69 -6.02 5.84
C GLU A 140 -14.49 -6.64 6.58
#